data_AF-A0A379T643-F1
#
_entry.id   AF-A0A379T643-F1
#
_cell.length_a   1.000
_cell.length_b   1.000
_cell.length_c   1.000
_cell.angle_alpha   90.00
_cell.angle_beta   90.00
_cell.angle_gamma   90.00
#
_symmetry.space_group_name_H-M   'P 1'
#
loop_
_entity.id
_entity.type
_entity.pdbx_description
1 polymer ?
#
loop_
_entity_poly.entity_id
_entity_poly.type
_entity_poly.pdbx_seq_one_letter_code
_entity_poly.pdbx_strand_id
1 'polypeptide(L)'
;MSSFSAQNLTNADSEGVWLAQGKMLKAQSLKINHILQALSEQGFNTSAIARQEKEIAQTLGQQGTLVGEILTLRAQQQQLSRQIAEAAESIAAQAHGQANNASTSAGATQAGIYDLIESGKGDQAERALDRLIDIDLEYVNQMNELRVNALRFKQLIGTLKDAQGLSDADEIDEKLNQLVKILSRRQQRIEDPTVRAQIADALEKINQYSTLVTLFRKENAIREQLQTLMENNLFQFTRFSTEVSQLVNAIEKRNEAGVSAS
;
A
#
# COMPACT_ATOMS: atom_id res chain seq x y z
N MET A 1 -16.35 -1.81 -28.22
CA MET A 1 -16.97 -1.74 -26.88
C MET A 1 -16.40 -2.77 -25.91
N SER A 2 -16.14 -4.03 -26.31
CA SER A 2 -15.55 -5.08 -25.45
C SER A 2 -14.11 -4.83 -25.03
N SER A 3 -13.27 -4.34 -25.94
CA SER A 3 -11.90 -3.89 -25.60
C SER A 3 -11.90 -2.73 -24.59
N PHE A 4 -12.91 -1.84 -24.63
CA PHE A 4 -13.02 -0.70 -23.71
C PHE A 4 -13.42 -1.13 -22.29
N SER A 5 -14.40 -2.02 -22.15
CA SER A 5 -14.78 -2.58 -20.83
C SER A 5 -13.66 -3.43 -20.22
N ALA A 6 -12.90 -4.15 -21.05
CA ALA A 6 -11.71 -4.88 -20.63
C ALA A 6 -10.62 -3.95 -20.09
N GLN A 7 -10.30 -2.87 -20.81
CA GLN A 7 -9.34 -1.85 -20.37
C GLN A 7 -9.79 -1.13 -19.09
N ASN A 8 -11.09 -0.85 -18.96
CA ASN A 8 -11.63 -0.20 -17.76
C ASN A 8 -11.66 -1.16 -16.56
N LEU A 9 -11.81 -2.46 -16.77
CA LEU A 9 -11.72 -3.46 -15.70
C LEU A 9 -10.29 -3.55 -15.15
N THR A 10 -9.29 -3.55 -16.03
CA THR A 10 -7.87 -3.62 -15.63
C THR A 10 -7.39 -2.35 -14.94
N ASN A 11 -7.97 -1.21 -15.29
CA ASN A 11 -7.63 0.09 -14.73
C ASN A 11 -8.54 0.52 -13.57
N ALA A 12 -9.42 -0.35 -13.07
CA ALA A 12 -10.35 0.01 -12.02
C ALA A 12 -9.60 0.40 -10.74
N ASP A 13 -9.87 1.61 -10.26
CA ASP A 13 -9.29 2.22 -9.06
C ASP A 13 -10.18 2.06 -7.81
N SER A 14 -11.41 1.58 -8.01
CA SER A 14 -12.42 1.40 -6.98
C SER A 14 -13.25 0.15 -7.21
N GLU A 15 -13.78 -0.40 -6.11
CA GLU A 15 -14.62 -1.60 -6.14
C GLU A 15 -15.90 -1.38 -6.97
N GLY A 16 -16.48 -0.19 -6.91
CA GLY A 16 -17.66 0.17 -7.70
C GLY A 16 -17.40 0.09 -9.21
N VAL A 17 -16.29 0.67 -9.67
CA VAL A 17 -15.88 0.62 -11.08
C VAL A 17 -15.57 -0.83 -11.48
N TRP A 18 -14.81 -1.55 -10.65
CA TRP A 18 -14.46 -2.95 -10.90
C TRP A 18 -15.70 -3.85 -11.07
N LEU A 19 -16.67 -3.77 -10.15
CA LEU A 19 -17.92 -4.54 -10.22
C LEU A 19 -18.75 -4.19 -11.46
N ALA A 20 -18.84 -2.89 -11.79
CA ALA A 20 -19.60 -2.43 -12.95
C ALA A 20 -18.99 -2.95 -14.26
N GLN A 21 -17.67 -2.85 -14.42
CA GLN A 21 -16.98 -3.32 -15.62
C GLN A 21 -17.01 -4.85 -15.73
N GLY A 22 -16.86 -5.58 -14.61
CA GLY A 22 -16.99 -7.03 -14.58
C GLY A 22 -18.37 -7.51 -15.04
N LYS A 23 -19.44 -6.86 -14.59
CA LYS A 23 -20.83 -7.14 -15.04
C LYS A 23 -21.01 -6.85 -16.52
N MET A 24 -20.51 -5.72 -17.00
CA MET A 24 -20.61 -5.33 -18.41
C MET A 24 -19.90 -6.33 -19.33
N LEU A 25 -18.71 -6.77 -18.94
CA LEU A 25 -17.92 -7.74 -19.69
C LEU A 25 -18.62 -9.10 -19.79
N LYS A 26 -19.19 -9.58 -18.67
CA LYS A 26 -20.00 -10.81 -18.65
C LYS A 26 -21.23 -10.71 -19.56
N ALA A 27 -21.94 -9.58 -19.54
CA ALA A 27 -23.10 -9.37 -20.38
C ALA A 27 -22.74 -9.34 -21.88
N GLN A 28 -21.60 -8.75 -22.25
CA GLN A 28 -21.13 -8.73 -23.63
C GLN A 28 -20.69 -10.10 -24.12
N SER A 29 -19.99 -10.88 -23.29
CA SER A 29 -19.61 -12.26 -23.61
C SER A 29 -20.84 -13.13 -23.92
N LEU A 30 -21.90 -13.02 -23.11
CA LEU A 30 -23.16 -13.73 -23.36
C LEU A 30 -23.80 -13.32 -24.69
N LYS A 31 -23.79 -12.03 -25.02
CA LYS A 31 -24.33 -11.53 -26.29
C LYS A 31 -23.54 -12.06 -27.49
N ILE A 32 -22.21 -12.08 -27.42
CA ILE A 32 -21.36 -12.60 -28.50
C ILE A 32 -21.63 -14.09 -28.71
N ASN A 33 -21.66 -14.88 -27.63
CA ASN A 33 -21.94 -16.31 -27.70
C ASN A 33 -23.31 -16.61 -28.36
N HIS A 34 -24.34 -15.84 -28.03
CA HIS A 34 -25.64 -15.97 -28.67
C HIS A 34 -25.61 -15.67 -30.17
N ILE A 35 -24.90 -14.61 -30.58
CA ILE A 35 -24.74 -14.25 -32.00
C ILE A 35 -23.99 -15.35 -32.76
N LEU A 36 -22.90 -15.87 -32.21
CA LEU A 36 -22.11 -16.93 -32.84
C LEU A 36 -22.89 -18.23 -32.99
N GLN A 37 -23.76 -18.55 -32.03
CA GLN A 37 -24.66 -19.69 -32.13
C GLN A 37 -25.68 -19.51 -33.27
N ALA A 38 -26.36 -18.36 -33.33
CA ALA A 38 -27.34 -18.08 -34.37
C ALA A 38 -26.71 -18.11 -35.78
N LEU A 39 -25.48 -17.60 -35.94
CA LEU A 39 -24.73 -17.67 -37.20
C LEU A 39 -24.32 -19.10 -37.55
N SER A 40 -23.96 -19.91 -36.55
CA SER A 40 -23.67 -21.33 -36.75
C SER A 40 -24.89 -22.10 -37.25
N GLU A 41 -26.08 -21.81 -36.71
CA GLU A 41 -27.35 -22.42 -37.13
C GLU A 41 -27.71 -22.07 -38.59
N GLN A 42 -27.22 -20.93 -39.10
CA GLN A 42 -27.35 -20.52 -40.50
C GLN A 42 -26.27 -21.12 -41.44
N GLY A 43 -25.40 -21.98 -40.91
CA GLY A 43 -24.36 -22.69 -41.65
C GLY A 43 -23.03 -21.93 -41.79
N PHE A 44 -22.82 -20.84 -41.06
CA PHE A 44 -21.51 -20.18 -41.01
C PHE A 44 -20.59 -20.88 -40.00
N ASN A 45 -19.29 -20.98 -40.31
CA ASN A 45 -18.31 -21.54 -39.38
C ASN A 45 -17.88 -20.50 -38.34
N THR A 46 -18.41 -20.61 -37.12
CA THR A 46 -18.09 -19.71 -35.99
C THR A 46 -17.17 -20.33 -34.95
N SER A 47 -16.69 -21.56 -35.17
CA SER A 47 -15.96 -22.35 -34.17
C SER A 47 -14.66 -21.69 -33.69
N ALA A 48 -13.89 -21.07 -34.60
CA ALA A 48 -12.66 -20.37 -34.25
C ALA A 48 -12.93 -19.14 -33.36
N ILE A 49 -13.92 -18.34 -33.75
CA ILE A 49 -14.30 -17.12 -33.02
C ILE A 49 -14.88 -17.48 -31.64
N ALA A 50 -15.69 -18.53 -31.54
CA ALA A 50 -16.23 -19.00 -30.26
C ALA A 50 -15.12 -19.49 -29.32
N ARG A 51 -14.10 -20.16 -29.86
CA ARG A 51 -12.92 -20.57 -29.08
C ARG A 51 -12.13 -19.35 -28.59
N GLN A 52 -11.86 -18.39 -29.47
CA GLN A 52 -11.11 -17.19 -29.15
C GLN A 52 -11.86 -16.29 -28.14
N GLU A 53 -13.19 -16.19 -28.24
CA GLU A 53 -14.04 -15.49 -27.28
C GLU A 53 -13.93 -16.10 -25.89
N LYS A 54 -14.00 -17.43 -25.79
CA LYS A 54 -13.87 -18.15 -24.52
C LYS A 54 -12.50 -17.92 -23.87
N GLU A 55 -11.43 -17.96 -24.66
CA GLU A 55 -10.06 -17.68 -24.18
C GLU A 55 -9.95 -16.24 -23.67
N ILE A 56 -10.47 -15.27 -24.42
CA ILE A 56 -10.50 -13.85 -24.00
C ILE A 56 -11.31 -13.68 -22.71
N ALA A 57 -12.50 -14.28 -22.61
CA ALA A 57 -13.35 -14.20 -21.43
C ALA A 57 -12.64 -14.80 -20.19
N GLN A 58 -11.89 -15.89 -20.36
CA GLN A 58 -11.11 -16.50 -19.29
C GLN A 58 -9.96 -15.58 -18.84
N THR A 59 -9.17 -15.04 -19.76
CA THR A 59 -8.07 -14.11 -19.44
C THR A 59 -8.58 -12.84 -18.75
N LEU A 60 -9.73 -12.32 -19.18
CA LEU A 60 -10.37 -11.15 -18.58
C LEU A 60 -10.97 -11.46 -17.21
N GLY A 61 -11.51 -12.67 -17.01
CA GLY A 61 -11.95 -13.14 -15.70
C GLY A 61 -10.79 -13.20 -14.70
N GLN A 62 -9.64 -13.73 -15.13
CA GLN A 62 -8.42 -13.77 -14.31
C GLN A 62 -7.93 -12.36 -13.94
N GLN A 63 -7.88 -11.43 -14.91
CA GLN A 63 -7.55 -10.02 -14.65
C GLN A 63 -8.53 -9.39 -13.66
N GLY A 64 -9.83 -9.65 -13.81
CA GLY A 64 -10.83 -9.21 -12.87
C GLY A 64 -10.56 -9.68 -11.44
N THR A 65 -10.20 -10.96 -11.25
CA THR A 65 -9.83 -11.48 -9.92
C THR A 65 -8.61 -10.77 -9.35
N LEU A 66 -7.55 -10.59 -10.13
CA LEU A 66 -6.32 -9.93 -9.69
C LEU A 66 -6.54 -8.46 -9.32
N VAL A 67 -7.37 -7.73 -10.08
CA VAL A 67 -7.73 -6.34 -9.75
C VAL A 67 -8.51 -6.28 -8.43
N GLY A 68 -9.44 -7.21 -8.19
CA GLY A 68 -10.14 -7.31 -6.91
C GLY A 68 -9.20 -7.59 -5.73
N GLU A 69 -8.17 -8.41 -5.94
CA GLU A 69 -7.12 -8.67 -4.95
C GLU A 69 -6.29 -7.40 -4.68
N ILE A 70 -5.89 -6.63 -5.70
CA ILE A 70 -5.20 -5.35 -5.53
C ILE A 70 -6.04 -4.38 -4.69
N LEU A 71 -7.34 -4.25 -4.98
CA LEU A 71 -8.22 -3.35 -4.22
C LEU A 71 -8.29 -3.76 -2.73
N THR A 72 -8.36 -5.06 -2.48
CA THR A 72 -8.34 -5.61 -1.11
C THR A 72 -7.01 -5.33 -0.41
N LEU A 73 -5.88 -5.55 -1.09
CA LEU A 73 -4.55 -5.28 -0.56
C LEU A 73 -4.37 -3.79 -0.24
N ARG A 74 -4.81 -2.89 -1.12
CA ARG A 74 -4.72 -1.44 -0.90
C ARG A 74 -5.53 -0.98 0.31
N ALA A 75 -6.73 -1.55 0.51
CA ALA A 75 -7.52 -1.26 1.71
C ALA A 75 -6.80 -1.70 2.99
N GLN A 76 -6.22 -2.91 2.99
CA GLN A 76 -5.43 -3.43 4.11
C GLN A 76 -4.19 -2.58 4.38
N GLN A 77 -3.43 -2.23 3.33
CA GLN A 77 -2.26 -1.36 3.41
C GLN A 77 -2.62 0.00 4.01
N GLN A 78 -3.70 0.63 3.54
CA GLN A 78 -4.13 1.94 4.03
C GLN A 78 -4.49 1.91 5.52
N GLN A 79 -5.24 0.89 5.94
CA GLN A 79 -5.61 0.72 7.34
C GLN A 79 -4.38 0.49 8.21
N LEU A 80 -3.50 -0.43 7.81
CA LEU A 80 -2.33 -0.80 8.59
C LEU A 80 -1.30 0.34 8.63
N SER A 81 -1.06 1.02 7.51
CA SER A 81 -0.20 2.21 7.43
C SER A 81 -0.67 3.30 8.38
N ARG A 82 -1.98 3.56 8.45
CA ARG A 82 -2.56 4.53 9.39
C ARG A 82 -2.29 4.14 10.85
N GLN A 83 -2.57 2.89 11.22
CA GLN A 83 -2.36 2.41 12.60
C GLN A 83 -0.89 2.51 13.02
N ILE A 84 0.04 2.17 12.11
CA ILE A 84 1.48 2.26 12.35
C ILE A 84 1.93 3.72 12.47
N ALA A 85 1.43 4.60 11.60
CA ALA A 85 1.76 6.03 11.61
C ALA A 85 1.26 6.72 12.89
N GLU A 86 0.06 6.38 13.35
CA GLU A 86 -0.51 6.84 14.63
C GLU A 86 0.31 6.35 15.82
N ALA A 87 0.80 5.11 15.79
CA ALA A 87 1.68 4.58 16.84
C ALA A 87 3.02 5.33 16.90
N ALA A 88 3.64 5.59 15.75
CA ALA A 88 4.86 6.39 15.67
C ALA A 88 4.66 7.84 16.16
N GLU A 89 3.51 8.44 15.84
CA GLU A 89 3.12 9.76 16.35
C GLU A 89 2.90 9.76 17.86
N SER A 90 2.29 8.71 18.43
CA SER A 90 2.15 8.53 19.87
C SER A 90 3.50 8.50 20.59
N ILE A 91 4.47 7.72 20.06
CA ILE A 91 5.84 7.68 20.63
C ILE A 91 6.47 9.07 20.58
N ALA A 92 6.35 9.78 19.44
CA ALA A 92 6.90 11.11 19.29
C ALA A 92 6.29 12.11 20.30
N ALA A 93 4.97 12.06 20.50
CA ALA A 93 4.27 12.91 21.47
C ALA A 93 4.67 12.61 22.92
N GLN A 94 4.78 11.33 23.29
CA GLN A 94 5.22 10.92 24.63
C GLN A 94 6.66 11.35 24.91
N ALA A 95 7.56 11.12 23.95
CA ALA A 95 8.94 11.56 24.05
C ALA A 95 9.03 13.09 24.18
N HIS A 96 8.21 13.83 23.41
CA HIS A 96 8.16 15.29 23.56
C HIS A 96 7.66 15.74 24.94
N GLY A 97 6.59 15.12 25.46
CA GLY A 97 6.09 15.41 26.80
C GLY A 97 7.12 15.14 27.90
N GLN A 98 7.85 14.02 27.80
CA GLN A 98 8.92 13.69 28.73
C GLN A 98 10.10 14.67 28.65
N ALA A 99 10.51 15.06 27.44
CA ALA A 99 11.54 16.09 27.26
C ALA A 99 11.11 17.43 27.89
N ASN A 100 9.85 17.84 27.75
CA ASN A 100 9.33 19.08 28.35
C ASN A 100 9.28 19.01 29.88
N ASN A 101 8.87 17.86 30.44
CA ASN A 101 8.87 17.64 31.89
C ASN A 101 10.30 17.71 32.45
N ALA A 102 11.24 17.05 31.80
CA ALA A 102 12.65 17.06 32.19
C ALA A 102 13.28 18.46 32.04
N SER A 103 12.95 19.20 30.98
CA SER A 103 13.40 20.59 30.80
C SER A 103 12.86 21.52 31.89
N THR A 104 11.63 21.30 32.34
CA THR A 104 11.02 22.06 33.43
C THR A 104 11.68 21.72 34.78
N SER A 105 11.95 20.44 35.02
CA SER A 105 12.73 19.97 36.18
C SER A 105 14.13 20.60 36.19
N ALA A 106 14.82 20.54 35.06
CA ALA A 106 16.14 21.15 34.86
C ALA A 106 16.12 22.65 35.19
N GLY A 107 15.12 23.40 34.69
CA GLY A 107 14.96 24.83 34.97
C GLY A 107 14.73 25.11 36.46
N ALA A 108 13.96 24.27 37.15
CA ALA A 108 13.75 24.39 38.60
C ALA A 108 15.02 24.08 39.39
N THR A 109 15.78 23.05 39.00
CA THR A 109 17.09 22.73 39.60
C THR A 109 18.08 23.86 39.38
N GLN A 110 18.12 24.45 38.19
CA GLN A 110 18.95 25.61 37.88
C GLN A 110 18.60 26.82 38.77
N ALA A 111 17.32 27.12 38.95
CA ALA A 111 16.89 28.20 39.86
C ALA A 111 17.33 27.92 41.30
N GLY A 112 17.13 26.69 41.79
CA GLY A 112 17.56 26.29 43.13
C GLY A 112 19.08 26.33 43.34
N ILE A 113 19.88 26.11 42.29
CA ILE A 113 21.33 26.26 42.36
C ILE A 113 21.71 27.71 42.71
N TYR A 114 21.04 28.71 42.13
CA TYR A 114 21.28 30.12 42.48
C TYR A 114 21.00 30.38 43.97
N ASP A 115 19.86 29.91 44.48
CA ASP A 115 19.50 30.06 45.90
C ASP A 115 20.54 29.40 46.83
N LEU A 116 21.06 28.23 46.44
CA LEU A 116 22.08 27.50 47.20
C LEU A 116 23.43 28.23 47.22
N ILE A 117 23.83 28.83 46.10
CA ILE A 117 25.04 29.64 46.00
C ILE A 117 24.91 30.89 46.88
N GLU A 118 23.79 31.61 46.78
CA GLU A 118 23.52 32.80 47.60
C GLU A 118 23.48 32.47 49.10
N SER A 119 22.99 31.27 49.45
CA SER A 119 22.94 30.78 50.83
C SER A 119 24.28 30.22 51.34
N GLY A 120 25.37 30.28 50.55
CA GLY A 120 26.69 29.77 50.93
C GLY A 120 26.79 28.24 51.01
N LYS A 121 25.87 27.51 50.38
CA LYS A 121 25.80 26.04 50.39
C LYS A 121 26.49 25.42 49.17
N GLY A 122 27.78 25.74 48.97
CA GLY A 122 28.57 25.33 47.80
C GLY A 122 28.46 23.85 47.44
N ASP A 123 28.68 22.95 48.41
CA ASP A 123 28.62 21.50 48.20
C ASP A 123 27.24 21.00 47.72
N GLN A 124 26.15 21.68 48.11
CA GLN A 124 24.80 21.33 47.66
C GLN A 124 24.54 21.86 46.25
N ALA A 125 25.07 23.03 45.92
CA ALA A 125 25.01 23.59 44.57
C ALA A 125 25.79 22.71 43.57
N GLU A 126 26.96 22.20 43.95
CA GLU A 126 27.76 21.28 43.14
C GLU A 126 26.99 19.99 42.83
N ARG A 127 26.41 19.33 43.84
CA ARG A 127 25.58 18.12 43.62
C ARG A 127 24.34 18.39 42.77
N ALA A 128 23.76 19.57 42.87
CA ALA A 128 22.63 19.96 42.05
C ALA A 128 23.04 20.20 40.58
N LEU A 129 24.25 20.71 40.34
CA LEU A 129 24.84 20.82 38.99
C LEU A 129 25.09 19.44 38.37
N ASP A 130 25.66 18.51 39.14
CA ASP A 130 25.88 17.13 38.66
C ASP A 130 24.56 16.48 38.24
N ARG A 131 23.52 16.61 39.07
CA ARG A 131 22.17 16.12 38.73
C ARG A 131 21.61 16.78 37.47
N LEU A 132 21.74 18.10 37.35
CA LEU A 132 21.23 18.84 36.20
C LEU A 132 21.86 18.34 34.89
N ILE A 133 23.17 18.14 34.88
CA ILE A 133 23.93 17.72 33.69
C ILE A 133 23.67 16.24 33.39
N ASP A 134 23.92 15.37 34.36
CA ASP A 134 24.00 13.92 34.11
C ASP A 134 22.64 13.25 34.02
N ILE A 135 21.61 13.86 34.61
CA ILE A 135 20.26 13.28 34.68
C ILE A 135 19.31 14.07 33.79
N ASP A 136 19.05 15.34 34.13
CA ASP A 136 17.95 16.06 33.48
C ASP A 136 18.26 16.40 32.01
N LEU A 137 19.43 16.97 31.71
CA LEU A 137 19.80 17.36 30.35
C LEU A 137 20.07 16.15 29.44
N GLU A 138 20.72 15.12 29.97
CA GLU A 138 20.94 13.88 29.22
C GLU A 138 19.61 13.17 28.89
N TYR A 139 18.66 13.11 29.84
CA TYR A 139 17.34 12.54 29.58
C TYR A 139 16.55 13.35 28.53
N VAL A 140 16.64 14.69 28.54
CA VAL A 140 16.06 15.55 27.48
C VAL A 140 16.62 15.17 26.11
N ASN A 141 17.93 14.98 25.99
CA ASN A 141 18.56 14.57 24.73
C ASN A 141 18.05 13.21 24.27
N GLN A 142 18.00 12.23 25.17
CA GLN A 142 17.51 10.88 24.86
C GLN A 142 16.07 10.90 24.36
N MET A 143 15.20 11.71 24.97
CA MET A 143 13.81 11.86 24.56
C MET A 143 13.67 12.58 23.22
N ASN A 144 14.48 13.60 22.95
CA ASN A 144 14.51 14.26 21.65
C ASN A 144 14.97 13.31 20.53
N GLU A 145 15.99 12.49 20.77
CA GLU A 145 16.43 11.47 19.82
C GLU A 145 15.35 10.41 19.58
N LEU A 146 14.66 9.97 20.63
CA LEU A 146 13.54 9.02 20.50
C LEU A 146 12.43 9.61 19.62
N ARG A 147 12.07 10.87 19.86
CA ARG A 147 11.09 11.62 19.05
C ARG A 147 11.50 11.70 17.58
N VAL A 148 12.74 12.09 17.29
CA VAL A 148 13.23 12.21 15.91
C VAL A 148 13.19 10.87 15.19
N ASN A 149 13.62 9.79 15.85
CA ASN A 149 13.58 8.45 15.26
C ASN A 149 12.14 7.99 14.97
N ALA A 150 11.20 8.28 15.85
CA ALA A 150 9.78 7.95 15.64
C ALA A 150 9.18 8.73 14.47
N LEU A 151 9.49 10.02 14.34
CA LEU A 151 9.04 10.84 13.21
C LEU A 151 9.67 10.38 11.89
N ARG A 152 10.95 10.02 11.89
CA ARG A 152 11.63 9.46 10.70
C ARG A 152 10.99 8.13 10.29
N PHE A 153 10.63 7.29 11.26
CA PHE A 153 9.91 6.05 10.99
C PHE A 153 8.54 6.33 10.35
N LYS A 154 7.76 7.27 10.91
CA LYS A 154 6.46 7.71 10.35
C LYS A 154 6.61 8.20 8.90
N GLN A 155 7.65 8.97 8.61
CA GLN A 155 7.94 9.46 7.25
C GLN A 155 8.21 8.32 6.28
N LEU A 156 9.02 7.32 6.67
CA LEU A 156 9.33 6.16 5.82
C LEU A 156 8.10 5.29 5.54
N ILE A 157 7.18 5.17 6.51
CA ILE A 157 5.88 4.51 6.28
C ILE A 157 5.04 5.26 5.24
N GLY A 158 5.11 6.60 5.23
CA GLY A 158 4.49 7.42 4.20
C GLY A 158 5.09 7.17 2.82
N THR A 159 6.43 7.13 2.71
CA THR A 159 7.12 6.90 1.44
C THR A 159 6.93 5.49 0.88
N LEU A 160 6.64 4.50 1.73
CA LEU A 160 6.38 3.12 1.28
C LEU A 160 5.19 3.04 0.32
N LYS A 161 4.21 3.95 0.46
CA LYS A 161 3.06 4.07 -0.45
C LYS A 161 3.48 4.52 -1.87
N ASP A 162 4.52 5.33 -1.94
CA ASP A 162 4.98 5.97 -3.18
C ASP A 162 6.13 5.21 -3.84
N ALA A 163 6.65 4.16 -3.18
CA ALA A 163 7.70 3.29 -3.69
C ALA A 163 7.29 2.64 -5.01
N GLN A 164 8.07 2.88 -6.07
CA GLN A 164 7.77 2.34 -7.41
C GLN A 164 8.57 1.06 -7.63
N GLY A 165 8.00 -0.06 -7.19
CA GLY A 165 8.56 -1.40 -7.43
C GLY A 165 9.26 -2.02 -6.23
N LEU A 166 9.83 -3.21 -6.45
CA LEU A 166 10.36 -4.08 -5.39
C LEU A 166 11.66 -3.54 -4.75
N SER A 167 12.57 -2.95 -5.54
CA SER A 167 13.86 -2.43 -5.05
C SER A 167 13.70 -1.31 -4.02
N ASP A 168 12.72 -0.42 -4.23
CA ASP A 168 12.44 0.69 -3.31
C ASP A 168 11.85 0.18 -1.99
N ALA A 169 11.02 -0.86 -2.04
CA ALA A 169 10.41 -1.45 -0.85
C ALA A 169 11.43 -2.14 0.04
N ASP A 170 12.45 -2.79 -0.54
CA ASP A 170 13.50 -3.48 0.21
C ASP A 170 14.46 -2.50 0.91
N GLU A 171 14.81 -1.38 0.26
CA GLU A 171 15.62 -0.33 0.91
C GLU A 171 14.87 0.32 2.08
N ILE A 172 13.57 0.58 1.90
CA ILE A 172 12.71 1.12 2.96
C ILE A 172 12.57 0.10 4.11
N ASP A 173 12.40 -1.18 3.83
CA ASP A 173 12.32 -2.26 4.82
C ASP A 173 13.57 -2.29 5.72
N GLU A 174 14.76 -2.21 5.13
CA GLU A 174 16.01 -2.18 5.90
C GLU A 174 16.09 -0.95 6.83
N LYS A 175 15.76 0.24 6.32
CA LYS A 175 15.74 1.48 7.12
C LYS A 175 14.72 1.41 8.25
N LEU A 176 13.52 0.89 7.99
CA LEU A 176 12.50 0.67 9.01
C LEU A 176 12.98 -0.32 10.07
N ASN A 177 13.61 -1.42 9.68
CA ASN A 177 14.17 -2.41 10.60
C ASN A 177 15.21 -1.80 11.55
N GLN A 178 16.13 -0.99 11.01
CA GLN A 178 17.13 -0.30 11.81
C GLN A 178 16.50 0.66 12.81
N LEU A 179 15.49 1.45 12.39
CA LEU A 179 14.77 2.36 13.28
C LEU A 179 14.03 1.62 14.38
N VAL A 180 13.34 0.51 14.08
CA VAL A 180 12.67 -0.31 15.10
C VAL A 180 13.66 -0.82 16.14
N LYS A 181 14.84 -1.31 15.72
CA LYS A 181 15.90 -1.73 16.64
C LYS A 181 16.41 -0.59 17.52
N ILE A 182 16.51 0.63 16.98
CA ILE A 182 16.90 1.82 17.75
C ILE A 182 15.81 2.18 18.75
N LEU A 183 14.55 2.28 18.30
CA LEU A 183 13.41 2.64 19.16
C LEU A 183 13.24 1.61 20.29
N SER A 184 13.34 0.32 20.01
CA SER A 184 13.21 -0.75 21.01
C SER A 184 14.32 -0.67 22.08
N ARG A 185 15.57 -0.44 21.69
CA ARG A 185 16.67 -0.26 22.65
C ARG A 185 16.51 0.98 23.51
N ARG A 186 16.00 2.07 22.93
CA ARG A 186 15.77 3.33 23.64
C ARG A 186 14.57 3.25 24.57
N GLN A 187 13.52 2.52 24.18
CA GLN A 187 12.35 2.28 25.02
C GLN A 187 12.75 1.65 26.36
N GLN A 188 13.70 0.71 26.38
CA GLN A 188 14.16 0.07 27.62
C GLN A 188 14.86 1.02 28.60
N ARG A 189 15.36 2.17 28.12
CA ARG A 189 16.10 3.15 28.92
C ARG A 189 15.24 4.30 29.45
N ILE A 190 13.95 4.33 29.11
CA ILE A 190 13.01 5.35 29.60
C ILE A 190 12.84 5.21 31.10
N GLU A 191 13.07 6.26 31.88
CA GLU A 191 13.01 6.21 33.34
C GLU A 191 11.58 5.98 33.86
N ASP A 192 10.61 6.74 33.36
CA ASP A 192 9.20 6.64 33.75
C ASP A 192 8.60 5.29 33.31
N PRO A 193 8.18 4.42 34.25
CA PRO A 193 7.66 3.09 33.94
C PRO A 193 6.33 3.12 33.19
N THR A 194 5.51 4.14 33.41
CA THR A 194 4.22 4.31 32.72
C THR A 194 4.47 4.64 31.26
N VAL A 195 5.35 5.62 31.00
CA VAL A 195 5.70 6.01 29.63
C VAL A 195 6.45 4.88 28.92
N ARG A 196 7.33 4.17 29.63
CA ARG A 196 8.01 2.98 29.12
C ARG A 196 7.01 1.93 28.63
N ALA A 197 5.96 1.65 29.39
CA ALA A 197 4.92 0.70 29.01
C ALA A 197 4.11 1.20 27.79
N GLN A 198 3.68 2.45 27.79
CA GLN A 198 2.90 2.99 26.66
C GLN A 198 3.71 3.01 25.34
N ILE A 199 5.01 3.30 25.41
CA ILE A 199 5.89 3.23 24.23
C ILE A 199 6.11 1.78 23.80
N ALA A 200 6.13 0.82 24.72
CA ALA A 200 6.16 -0.61 24.37
C ALA A 200 4.91 -1.02 23.57
N ASP A 201 3.72 -0.63 24.03
CA ASP A 201 2.45 -0.91 23.33
C ASP A 201 2.43 -0.28 21.92
N ALA A 202 2.94 0.94 21.78
CA ALA A 202 3.08 1.58 20.47
C ALA A 202 4.10 0.86 19.58
N LEU A 203 5.18 0.32 20.16
CA LEU A 203 6.18 -0.46 19.43
C LEU A 203 5.61 -1.79 18.90
N GLU A 204 4.68 -2.43 19.62
CA GLU A 204 3.99 -3.61 19.10
C GLU A 204 3.24 -3.32 17.79
N LYS A 205 2.59 -2.16 17.70
CA LYS A 205 1.93 -1.70 16.46
C LYS A 205 2.95 -1.38 15.38
N ILE A 206 4.03 -0.66 15.73
CA ILE A 206 5.11 -0.34 14.79
C ILE A 206 5.74 -1.60 14.18
N ASN A 207 5.91 -2.68 14.96
CA ASN A 207 6.48 -3.95 14.50
C ASN A 207 5.67 -4.61 13.37
N GLN A 208 4.40 -4.23 13.20
CA GLN A 208 3.56 -4.69 12.09
C GLN A 208 3.97 -4.09 10.73
N TYR A 209 4.97 -3.21 10.67
CA TYR A 209 5.48 -2.68 9.42
C TYR A 209 6.00 -3.77 8.47
N SER A 210 6.53 -4.87 9.00
CA SER A 210 6.98 -6.01 8.20
C SER A 210 5.81 -6.66 7.43
N THR A 211 4.65 -6.76 8.06
CA THR A 211 3.40 -7.17 7.40
C THR A 211 3.00 -6.16 6.33
N LEU A 212 3.09 -4.86 6.62
CA LEU A 212 2.79 -3.81 5.63
C LEU A 212 3.70 -3.92 4.39
N VAL A 213 5.01 -4.07 4.57
CA VAL A 213 5.97 -4.30 3.47
C VAL A 213 5.59 -5.54 2.67
N THR A 214 5.20 -6.63 3.33
CA THR A 214 4.75 -7.86 2.65
C THR A 214 3.51 -7.62 1.80
N LEU A 215 2.56 -6.80 2.25
CA LEU A 215 1.38 -6.43 1.46
C LEU A 215 1.74 -5.63 0.21
N PHE A 216 2.71 -4.71 0.30
CA PHE A 216 3.22 -3.97 -0.87
C PHE A 216 3.94 -4.87 -1.87
N ARG A 217 4.79 -5.79 -1.39
CA ARG A 217 5.45 -6.80 -2.26
C ARG A 217 4.43 -7.66 -3.01
N LYS A 218 3.37 -8.10 -2.32
CA LYS A 218 2.26 -8.86 -2.94
C LYS A 218 1.54 -8.06 -4.02
N GLU A 219 1.19 -6.80 -3.74
CA GLU A 219 0.53 -5.96 -4.74
C GLU A 219 1.41 -5.76 -5.98
N ASN A 220 2.71 -5.50 -5.80
CA ASN A 220 3.64 -5.34 -6.91
C ASN A 220 3.74 -6.61 -7.77
N ALA A 221 3.82 -7.78 -7.16
CA ALA A 221 3.82 -9.05 -7.88
C ALA A 221 2.53 -9.27 -8.70
N ILE A 222 1.37 -8.88 -8.16
CA ILE A 222 0.09 -8.97 -8.89
C ILE A 222 0.05 -7.95 -10.03
N ARG A 223 0.59 -6.74 -9.86
CA ARG A 223 0.69 -5.74 -10.93
C ARG A 223 1.56 -6.23 -12.09
N GLU A 224 2.69 -6.88 -11.81
CA GLU A 224 3.54 -7.50 -12.83
C GLU A 224 2.76 -8.58 -13.60
N GLN A 225 2.04 -9.46 -12.90
CA GLN A 225 1.19 -10.48 -13.53
C GLN A 225 0.09 -9.85 -14.41
N LEU A 226 -0.58 -8.80 -13.91
CA LEU A 226 -1.58 -8.06 -14.69
C LEU A 226 -0.99 -7.46 -15.96
N GLN A 227 0.22 -6.89 -15.89
CA GLN A 227 0.89 -6.33 -17.05
C GLN A 227 1.14 -7.39 -18.13
N THR A 228 1.64 -8.58 -17.74
CA THR A 228 1.80 -9.71 -18.68
C THR A 228 0.47 -10.14 -19.30
N LEU A 229 -0.61 -10.20 -18.50
CA LEU A 229 -1.94 -10.55 -19.02
C LEU A 229 -2.50 -9.48 -19.97
N MET A 230 -2.24 -8.20 -19.71
CA MET A 230 -2.64 -7.09 -20.58
C MET A 230 -1.91 -7.13 -21.93
N GLU A 231 -0.62 -7.46 -21.94
CA GLU A 231 0.15 -7.67 -23.18
C GLU A 231 -0.41 -8.85 -24.00
N ASN A 232 -0.71 -9.97 -23.34
CA ASN A 232 -1.32 -11.13 -23.99
C ASN A 232 -2.72 -10.83 -24.57
N ASN A 233 -3.52 -10.03 -23.87
CA ASN A 233 -4.83 -9.59 -24.33
C ASN A 233 -4.76 -8.85 -25.68
N LEU A 234 -3.75 -8.02 -25.89
CA LEU A 234 -3.60 -7.26 -27.14
C LEU A 234 -3.54 -8.22 -28.34
N PHE A 235 -2.72 -9.27 -28.23
CA PHE A 235 -2.61 -10.29 -29.26
C PHE A 235 -3.93 -11.05 -29.47
N GLN A 236 -4.59 -11.45 -28.38
CA GLN A 236 -5.88 -12.15 -28.43
C GLN A 236 -6.97 -11.30 -29.11
N PHE A 237 -7.05 -10.01 -28.80
CA PHE A 237 -8.03 -9.10 -29.40
C PHE A 237 -7.76 -8.82 -30.87
N THR A 238 -6.50 -8.68 -31.29
CA THR A 238 -6.14 -8.53 -32.71
C THR A 238 -6.60 -9.75 -33.50
N ARG A 239 -6.29 -10.96 -33.01
CA ARG A 239 -6.72 -12.20 -33.66
C ARG A 239 -8.24 -12.33 -33.74
N PHE A 240 -8.93 -12.08 -32.63
CA PHE A 240 -10.38 -12.09 -32.57
C PHE A 240 -11.01 -11.11 -33.59
N SER A 241 -10.47 -9.89 -33.68
CA SER A 241 -10.94 -8.90 -34.65
C SER A 241 -10.76 -9.37 -36.09
N THR A 242 -9.63 -10.01 -36.42
CA THR A 242 -9.38 -10.55 -37.76
C THR A 242 -10.38 -11.64 -38.11
N GLU A 243 -10.63 -12.60 -37.19
CA GLU A 243 -11.58 -13.69 -37.43
C GLU A 243 -13.03 -13.17 -37.58
N VAL A 244 -13.44 -12.19 -36.77
CA VAL A 244 -14.75 -11.53 -36.90
C VAL A 244 -14.88 -10.82 -38.26
N SER A 245 -13.87 -10.06 -38.70
CA SER A 245 -13.90 -9.39 -40.00
C SER A 245 -14.00 -10.39 -41.17
N GLN A 246 -13.29 -11.52 -41.09
CA GLN A 246 -13.40 -12.59 -42.10
C GLN A 246 -14.81 -13.17 -42.16
N LEU A 247 -15.44 -13.40 -41.00
CA LEU A 247 -16.81 -13.89 -40.93
C LEU A 247 -17.81 -12.87 -41.51
N VAL A 248 -17.68 -11.59 -41.18
CA VAL A 248 -18.53 -10.52 -41.74
C VAL A 248 -18.42 -10.49 -43.26
N ASN A 249 -17.20 -10.50 -43.81
CA ASN A 249 -16.98 -10.53 -45.27
C ASN A 249 -17.60 -11.78 -45.93
N ALA A 250 -17.58 -12.93 -45.25
CA ALA A 250 -18.21 -14.16 -45.76
C ALA A 250 -19.75 -14.06 -45.77
N ILE A 251 -20.33 -13.41 -44.76
CA ILE A 251 -21.77 -13.13 -44.70
C ILE A 251 -22.17 -12.18 -45.84
N GLU A 252 -21.43 -11.09 -46.04
CA GLU A 252 -21.69 -10.11 -47.10
C GLU A 252 -21.65 -10.76 -48.49
N LYS A 253 -20.60 -11.53 -48.81
CA LYS A 253 -20.50 -12.25 -50.09
C LYS A 253 -21.65 -13.23 -50.33
N ARG A 254 -22.09 -13.94 -49.29
CA ARG A 254 -23.22 -14.89 -49.40
C ARG A 254 -24.53 -14.15 -49.66
N ASN A 255 -24.73 -13.00 -49.03
CA ASN A 255 -25.91 -12.17 -49.24
C ASN A 255 -25.94 -11.60 -50.67
N GLU A 256 -24.80 -11.10 -51.19
CA GLU A 256 -24.69 -10.64 -52.57
C GLU A 256 -24.99 -11.74 -53.60
N ALA A 257 -24.48 -12.95 -53.37
CA ALA A 257 -24.76 -14.11 -54.23
C ALA A 257 -26.25 -14.53 -54.18
N GLY A 258 -26.90 -14.40 -53.03
CA GLY A 258 -28.33 -14.69 -52.87
C GLY A 258 -29.23 -13.66 -53.57
N VAL A 259 -28.86 -12.38 -53.54
CA VAL A 259 -29.59 -11.29 -54.24
C VAL A 259 -29.38 -11.33 -55.76
N SER A 260 -28.26 -11.88 -56.23
CA SER A 260 -27.97 -12.03 -57.66
C SER A 260 -28.65 -13.25 -58.31
N ALA A 261 -29.22 -14.16 -57.51
CA ALA A 261 -29.85 -15.41 -57.95
C ALA A 261 -31.40 -15.37 -57.89
N SER A 262 -31.96 -14.23 -57.49
CA SER A 262 -33.40 -13.91 -57.41
C SER A 262 -33.76 -12.82 -58.41
#